data_AF-A0A972V256-F1
#
_entry.id   AF-A0A972V256-F1
#
_cell.length_a   1.000
_cell.length_b   1.000
_cell.length_c   1.000
_cell.angle_alpha   90.00
_cell.angle_beta   90.00
_cell.angle_gamma   90.00
#
_symmetry.space_group_name_H-M   'P 1'
#
loop_
_entity.id
_entity.type
_entity.pdbx_description
1 polymer ?
#
loop_
_entity_poly.entity_id
_entity_poly.type
_entity_poly.pdbx_seq_one_letter_code
_entity_poly.pdbx_strand_id
1 'polypeptide(L)'
;MKTQPELNIESFFDNILATFETRIQKIQTAFQSSENITESSYSLFDNVQNSLNDLKKEREILNSRICENLAKNGSLRKKDYNTMMSGILGLLNEKEKEAERQFLIFIEAQKETAQSLKIGLLGIKDIPSEDTSEKITDIKEQLSQISKKQEKRKEMVMKTFTDFQQMNNRVMECLETLLEKGNNIMIQDIKKVIDQINKEIN
;
A
#
# COMPACT_ATOMS: atom_id res chain seq x y z
N MET A 1 3.22 53.73 -52.11
CA MET A 1 2.08 53.07 -51.44
C MET A 1 2.65 52.05 -50.47
N LYS A 2 2.47 52.24 -49.17
CA LYS A 2 2.82 51.22 -48.16
C LYS A 2 1.58 50.35 -47.96
N THR A 3 1.61 49.13 -48.45
CA THR A 3 0.59 48.12 -48.15
C THR A 3 0.72 47.73 -46.68
N GLN A 4 -0.34 47.96 -45.89
CA GLN A 4 -0.46 47.37 -44.56
C GLN A 4 -0.51 45.85 -44.71
N PRO A 5 0.13 45.06 -43.82
CA PRO A 5 -0.06 43.63 -43.81
C PRO A 5 -1.51 43.35 -43.39
N GLU A 6 -2.26 42.65 -44.25
CA GLU A 6 -3.54 42.08 -43.86
C GLU A 6 -3.28 41.08 -42.73
N LEU A 7 -3.74 41.41 -41.53
CA LEU A 7 -3.81 40.43 -40.44
C LEU A 7 -4.71 39.29 -40.90
N ASN A 8 -4.14 38.11 -41.09
CA ASN A 8 -4.90 36.89 -41.36
C ASN A 8 -5.63 36.48 -40.07
N ILE A 9 -6.84 36.99 -39.92
CA ILE A 9 -7.69 36.82 -38.75
C ILE A 9 -8.08 35.34 -38.56
N GLU A 10 -8.28 34.58 -39.64
CA GLU A 10 -8.56 33.13 -39.56
C GLU A 10 -7.38 32.36 -38.96
N SER A 11 -6.17 32.59 -39.46
CA SER A 11 -4.96 31.98 -38.92
C SER A 11 -4.72 32.34 -37.45
N PHE A 12 -5.13 33.52 -37.01
CA PHE A 12 -5.07 33.93 -35.61
C PHE A 12 -6.07 33.16 -34.74
N PHE A 13 -7.32 33.01 -35.19
CA PHE A 13 -8.34 32.23 -34.47
C PHE A 13 -8.00 30.74 -34.42
N ASP A 14 -7.49 30.16 -35.50
CA ASP A 14 -7.07 28.76 -35.55
C ASP A 14 -5.92 28.47 -34.56
N ASN A 15 -4.95 29.38 -34.46
CA ASN A 15 -3.87 29.27 -33.48
C ASN A 15 -4.40 29.37 -32.03
N ILE A 16 -5.37 30.24 -31.77
CA ILE A 16 -6.02 30.33 -30.46
C ILE A 16 -6.74 29.03 -30.11
N LEU A 17 -7.54 28.50 -31.03
CA LEU A 17 -8.29 27.26 -30.85
C LEU A 17 -7.36 26.07 -30.60
N ALA A 18 -6.29 25.92 -31.40
CA ALA A 18 -5.29 24.87 -31.21
C ALA A 18 -4.59 24.94 -29.84
N THR A 19 -4.35 26.16 -29.35
CA THR A 19 -3.74 26.39 -28.02
C THR A 19 -4.69 25.97 -26.89
N PHE A 20 -5.99 26.25 -27.03
CA PHE A 20 -7.01 25.82 -26.07
C PHE A 20 -7.26 24.31 -26.12
N GLU A 21 -7.34 23.69 -27.30
CA GLU A 21 -7.43 22.23 -27.44
C GLU A 21 -6.25 21.53 -26.78
N THR A 22 -5.02 22.01 -27.02
CA THR A 22 -3.81 21.47 -26.39
C THR A 22 -3.87 21.56 -24.87
N ARG A 23 -4.40 22.67 -24.33
CA ARG A 23 -4.61 22.84 -22.88
C ARG A 23 -5.67 21.87 -22.34
N ILE A 24 -6.80 21.73 -23.03
CA ILE A 24 -7.89 20.80 -22.64
C ILE A 24 -7.39 19.36 -22.64
N GLN A 25 -6.65 18.95 -23.67
CA GLN A 25 -6.08 17.61 -23.78
C GLN A 25 -5.14 17.31 -22.60
N LYS A 26 -4.23 18.24 -22.26
CA LYS A 26 -3.31 18.08 -21.13
C LYS A 26 -4.04 17.96 -19.79
N ILE A 27 -5.10 18.75 -19.59
CA ILE A 27 -5.95 18.68 -18.40
C ILE A 27 -6.66 17.33 -18.34
N GLN A 28 -7.25 16.86 -19.44
CA GLN A 28 -7.91 15.56 -19.52
C GLN A 28 -6.95 14.39 -19.22
N THR A 29 -5.74 14.39 -19.80
CA THR A 29 -4.72 13.37 -19.52
C THR A 29 -4.31 13.36 -18.06
N ALA A 30 -4.16 14.53 -17.43
CA ALA A 30 -3.85 14.62 -16.01
C ALA A 30 -4.99 14.10 -15.13
N PHE A 31 -6.25 14.38 -15.49
CA PHE A 31 -7.42 13.84 -14.82
C PHE A 31 -7.50 12.31 -14.90
N GLN A 32 -7.35 11.75 -16.10
CA GLN A 32 -7.35 10.30 -16.32
C GLN A 32 -6.21 9.62 -15.54
N SER A 33 -5.03 10.24 -15.53
CA SER A 33 -3.89 9.73 -14.77
C SER A 33 -4.18 9.68 -13.26
N SER A 34 -4.87 10.70 -12.73
CA SER A 34 -5.26 10.77 -11.32
C SER A 34 -6.30 9.71 -10.94
N GLU A 35 -7.26 9.41 -11.82
CA GLU A 35 -8.25 8.35 -11.61
C GLU A 35 -7.59 6.97 -11.62
N ASN A 36 -6.69 6.73 -12.60
CA ASN A 36 -5.92 5.49 -12.70
C ASN A 36 -5.04 5.24 -11.45
N ILE A 37 -4.46 6.28 -10.85
CA ILE A 37 -3.69 6.17 -9.59
C ILE A 37 -4.59 5.70 -8.44
N THR A 38 -5.82 6.20 -8.38
CA THR A 38 -6.76 5.85 -7.32
C THR A 38 -7.21 4.39 -7.47
N GLU A 39 -7.61 3.99 -8.68
CA GLU A 39 -8.05 2.63 -8.97
C GLU A 39 -6.92 1.60 -8.75
N SER A 40 -5.70 1.89 -9.23
CA SER A 40 -4.55 1.03 -9.02
C SER A 40 -4.16 0.91 -7.54
N SER A 41 -4.33 1.97 -6.74
CA SER A 41 -4.08 1.93 -5.29
C SER A 41 -5.07 1.03 -4.56
N TYR A 42 -6.35 1.02 -4.94
CA TYR A 42 -7.34 0.09 -4.39
C TYR A 42 -7.08 -1.35 -4.81
N SER A 43 -6.73 -1.59 -6.08
CA SER A 43 -6.36 -2.95 -6.52
C SER A 43 -5.13 -3.48 -5.76
N LEU A 44 -4.13 -2.63 -5.51
CA LEU A 44 -2.97 -3.00 -4.68
C LEU A 44 -3.39 -3.34 -3.24
N PHE A 45 -4.33 -2.59 -2.67
CA PHE A 45 -4.86 -2.88 -1.34
C PHE A 45 -5.56 -4.23 -1.27
N ASP A 46 -6.42 -4.54 -2.23
CA ASP A 46 -7.11 -5.84 -2.28
C ASP A 46 -6.09 -6.98 -2.35
N ASN A 47 -5.03 -6.83 -3.15
CA ASN A 47 -3.95 -7.81 -3.26
C ASN A 47 -3.20 -8.00 -1.93
N VAL A 48 -2.91 -6.90 -1.22
CA VAL A 48 -2.28 -6.96 0.11
C VAL A 48 -3.19 -7.65 1.11
N GLN A 49 -4.47 -7.27 1.14
CA GLN A 49 -5.44 -7.85 2.07
C GLN A 49 -5.62 -9.35 1.82
N ASN A 50 -5.68 -9.76 0.56
CA ASN A 50 -5.70 -11.17 0.18
C ASN A 50 -4.42 -11.89 0.63
N SER A 51 -3.25 -11.31 0.39
CA SER A 51 -1.98 -11.90 0.82
C SER A 51 -1.87 -12.05 2.35
N LEU A 52 -2.28 -11.03 3.13
CA LEU A 52 -2.31 -11.11 4.59
C LEU A 52 -3.28 -12.20 5.07
N ASN A 53 -4.46 -12.29 4.46
CA ASN A 53 -5.45 -13.32 4.77
C ASN A 53 -4.93 -14.73 4.47
N ASP A 54 -4.21 -14.92 3.37
CA ASP A 54 -3.66 -16.22 3.01
C ASP A 54 -2.58 -16.65 4.00
N LEU A 55 -1.64 -15.75 4.35
CA LEU A 55 -0.63 -16.00 5.38
C LEU A 55 -1.26 -16.36 6.73
N LYS A 56 -2.35 -15.68 7.09
CA LYS A 56 -3.11 -15.98 8.31
C LYS A 56 -3.75 -17.35 8.27
N LYS A 57 -4.41 -17.71 7.17
CA LYS A 57 -5.04 -19.03 7.00
C LYS A 57 -4.01 -20.15 7.09
N GLU A 58 -2.87 -20.01 6.43
CA GLU A 58 -1.79 -21.00 6.47
C GLU A 58 -1.31 -21.21 7.92
N ARG A 59 -1.07 -20.13 8.65
CA ARG A 59 -0.70 -20.15 10.07
C ARG A 59 -1.78 -20.82 10.94
N GLU A 60 -3.04 -20.50 10.72
CA GLU A 60 -4.17 -21.09 11.46
C GLU A 60 -4.30 -22.60 11.19
N ILE A 61 -4.04 -23.04 9.95
CA ILE A 61 -4.04 -24.46 9.57
C ILE A 61 -2.93 -25.20 10.32
N LEU A 62 -1.68 -24.69 10.29
CA LEU A 62 -0.57 -25.33 11.01
C LEU A 62 -0.83 -25.38 12.51
N ASN A 63 -1.26 -24.25 13.09
CA ASN A 63 -1.57 -24.16 14.52
C ASN A 63 -2.66 -25.16 14.93
N SER A 64 -3.69 -25.33 14.10
CA SER A 64 -4.77 -26.29 14.33
C SER A 64 -4.26 -27.73 14.26
N ARG A 65 -3.40 -28.05 13.28
CA ARG A 65 -2.78 -29.38 13.16
C ARG A 65 -1.93 -29.73 14.39
N ILE A 66 -1.15 -28.79 14.90
CA ILE A 66 -0.34 -28.99 16.13
C ILE A 66 -1.25 -29.28 17.32
N CYS A 67 -2.28 -28.45 17.50
CA CYS A 67 -3.27 -28.60 18.58
C CYS A 67 -3.94 -29.97 18.55
N GLU A 68 -4.34 -30.45 17.37
CA GLU A 68 -4.92 -31.78 17.21
C GLU A 68 -3.94 -32.91 17.49
N ASN A 69 -2.70 -32.80 17.02
CA ASN A 69 -1.67 -33.81 17.19
C ASN A 69 -1.35 -34.01 18.68
N LEU A 70 -1.12 -32.91 19.40
CA LEU A 70 -0.93 -32.90 20.85
C LEU A 70 -2.10 -33.52 21.62
N ALA A 71 -3.33 -33.21 21.22
CA ALA A 71 -4.53 -33.73 21.86
C ALA A 71 -4.72 -35.23 21.59
N LYS A 72 -4.45 -35.68 20.36
CA LYS A 72 -4.57 -37.10 19.95
C LYS A 72 -3.57 -37.98 20.69
N ASN A 73 -2.35 -37.49 20.93
CA ASN A 73 -1.31 -38.26 21.63
C ASN A 73 -1.35 -38.09 23.16
N GLY A 74 -2.30 -37.31 23.68
CA GLY A 74 -2.43 -37.05 25.12
C GLY A 74 -1.34 -36.15 25.72
N SER A 75 -0.47 -35.55 24.89
CA SER A 75 0.63 -34.68 25.33
C SER A 75 0.14 -33.35 25.92
N LEU A 76 -0.96 -32.79 25.38
CA LEU A 76 -1.54 -31.53 25.88
C LEU A 76 -3.02 -31.42 25.48
N ARG A 77 -3.87 -30.95 26.41
CA ARG A 77 -5.28 -30.70 26.09
C ARG A 77 -5.39 -29.49 25.15
N LYS A 78 -6.33 -29.54 24.20
CA LYS A 78 -6.59 -28.43 23.25
C LYS A 78 -6.74 -27.07 23.94
N LYS A 79 -7.47 -27.02 25.06
CA LYS A 79 -7.68 -25.79 25.85
C LYS A 79 -6.36 -25.22 26.39
N ASP A 80 -5.48 -26.08 26.91
CA ASP A 80 -4.20 -25.65 27.48
C ASP A 80 -3.28 -25.14 26.37
N TYR A 81 -3.23 -25.83 25.22
CA TYR A 81 -2.50 -25.39 24.03
C TYR A 81 -2.99 -24.02 23.54
N ASN A 82 -4.31 -23.86 23.35
CA ASN A 82 -4.89 -22.60 22.89
C ASN A 82 -4.59 -21.45 23.85
N THR A 83 -4.59 -21.72 25.15
CA THR A 83 -4.23 -20.72 26.17
C THR A 83 -2.77 -20.29 26.00
N MET A 84 -1.85 -21.24 25.83
CA MET A 84 -0.42 -20.95 25.61
C MET A 84 -0.16 -20.14 24.33
N MET A 85 -0.85 -20.46 23.23
CA MET A 85 -0.66 -19.79 21.94
C MET A 85 -1.38 -18.45 21.82
N SER A 86 -2.40 -18.18 22.64
CA SER A 86 -3.25 -16.99 22.53
C SER A 86 -2.47 -15.67 22.52
N GLY A 87 -1.43 -15.55 23.37
CA GLY A 87 -0.61 -14.35 23.43
C GLY A 87 0.13 -14.07 22.13
N ILE A 88 0.80 -15.08 21.58
CA ILE A 88 1.53 -14.98 20.31
C ILE A 88 0.59 -14.69 19.15
N LEU A 89 -0.53 -15.42 19.07
CA LEU A 89 -1.51 -15.21 18.00
C LEU A 89 -2.12 -13.80 18.07
N GLY A 90 -2.30 -13.26 19.27
CA GLY A 90 -2.70 -11.87 19.49
C GLY A 90 -1.69 -10.89 18.90
N LEU A 91 -0.41 -11.03 19.25
CA LEU A 91 0.66 -10.15 18.74
C LEU A 91 0.80 -10.23 17.21
N LEU A 92 0.72 -11.42 16.63
CA LEU A 92 0.76 -11.59 15.17
C LEU A 92 -0.41 -10.89 14.49
N ASN A 93 -1.61 -10.98 15.06
CA ASN A 93 -2.79 -10.30 14.54
C ASN A 93 -2.68 -8.77 14.69
N GLU A 94 -2.02 -8.26 15.72
CA GLU A 94 -1.72 -6.82 15.84
C GLU A 94 -0.72 -6.35 14.76
N LYS A 95 0.35 -7.12 14.51
CA LYS A 95 1.32 -6.81 13.45
C LYS A 95 0.69 -6.87 12.05
N GLU A 96 -0.21 -7.82 11.82
CA GLU A 96 -0.99 -7.96 10.58
C GLU A 96 -1.86 -6.72 10.34
N LYS A 97 -2.61 -6.30 11.37
CA LYS A 97 -3.42 -5.08 11.33
C LYS A 97 -2.59 -3.82 11.16
N GLU A 98 -1.39 -3.77 11.72
CA GLU A 98 -0.49 -2.64 11.51
C GLU A 98 -0.06 -2.55 10.04
N ALA A 99 0.32 -3.67 9.42
CA ALA A 99 0.66 -3.71 8.00
C ALA A 99 -0.53 -3.27 7.13
N GLU A 100 -1.74 -3.78 7.40
CA GLU A 100 -2.97 -3.37 6.70
C GLU A 100 -3.25 -1.87 6.86
N ARG A 101 -3.12 -1.34 8.09
CA ARG A 101 -3.34 0.07 8.40
C ARG A 101 -2.38 0.99 7.64
N GLN A 102 -1.11 0.61 7.52
CA GLN A 102 -0.13 1.41 6.77
C GLN A 102 -0.50 1.54 5.28
N PHE A 103 -1.07 0.49 4.67
CA PHE A 103 -1.60 0.58 3.31
C PHE A 103 -2.83 1.47 3.20
N LEU A 104 -3.77 1.40 4.15
CA LEU A 104 -4.94 2.29 4.16
C LEU A 104 -4.52 3.76 4.22
N ILE A 105 -3.59 4.09 5.11
CA ILE A 105 -3.02 5.45 5.22
C ILE A 105 -2.39 5.88 3.89
N PHE A 106 -1.69 4.97 3.21
CA PHE A 106 -1.11 5.26 1.90
C PHE A 106 -2.17 5.56 0.83
N ILE A 107 -3.27 4.79 0.78
CA ILE A 107 -4.35 5.03 -0.20
C ILE A 107 -5.03 6.38 0.06
N GLU A 108 -5.31 6.69 1.33
CA GLU A 108 -5.88 8.00 1.71
C GLU A 108 -4.94 9.14 1.28
N ALA A 109 -3.64 9.00 1.54
CA ALA A 109 -2.62 9.91 1.06
C ALA A 109 -2.56 10.05 -0.47
N GLN A 110 -2.78 8.95 -1.22
CA GLN A 110 -2.85 8.99 -2.68
C GLN A 110 -4.07 9.77 -3.15
N LYS A 111 -5.22 9.59 -2.49
CA LYS A 111 -6.46 10.33 -2.76
C LYS A 111 -6.31 11.82 -2.50
N GLU A 112 -5.72 12.21 -1.37
CA GLU A 112 -5.42 13.61 -1.05
C GLU A 112 -4.49 14.24 -2.09
N THR A 113 -3.50 13.46 -2.56
CA THR A 113 -2.58 13.90 -3.60
C THR A 113 -3.32 14.13 -4.92
N ALA A 114 -4.11 13.17 -5.37
CA ALA A 114 -4.96 13.28 -6.56
C ALA A 114 -5.87 14.52 -6.50
N GLN A 115 -6.50 14.79 -5.36
CA GLN A 115 -7.32 15.98 -5.15
C GLN A 115 -6.51 17.28 -5.21
N SER A 116 -5.33 17.31 -4.58
CA SER A 116 -4.44 18.48 -4.61
C SER A 116 -3.98 18.81 -6.04
N LEU A 117 -3.65 17.78 -6.83
CA LEU A 117 -3.31 17.91 -8.24
C LEU A 117 -4.49 18.46 -9.06
N LYS A 118 -5.69 17.92 -8.84
CA LYS A 118 -6.92 18.41 -9.47
C LYS A 118 -7.17 19.89 -9.17
N ILE A 119 -7.07 20.30 -7.92
CA ILE A 119 -7.26 21.70 -7.50
C ILE A 119 -6.19 22.59 -8.12
N GLY A 120 -4.92 22.19 -8.06
CA GLY A 120 -3.81 22.94 -8.64
C GLY A 120 -3.96 23.15 -10.15
N LEU A 121 -4.36 22.11 -10.89
CA LEU A 121 -4.58 22.19 -12.33
C LEU A 121 -5.80 23.04 -12.71
N LEU A 122 -6.90 22.94 -11.95
CA LEU A 122 -8.07 23.81 -12.15
C LEU A 122 -7.74 25.28 -11.90
N GLY A 123 -6.92 25.58 -10.90
CA GLY A 123 -6.45 26.92 -10.61
C GLY A 123 -5.60 27.57 -11.71
N ILE A 124 -5.04 26.78 -12.64
CA ILE A 124 -4.32 27.31 -13.81
C ILE A 124 -5.27 27.96 -14.83
N LYS A 125 -6.54 27.52 -14.87
CA LYS A 125 -7.53 27.96 -15.85
C LYS A 125 -7.88 29.46 -15.74
N ASP A 126 -7.73 30.04 -14.55
CA ASP A 126 -8.22 31.38 -14.21
C ASP A 126 -7.09 32.44 -14.14
N ILE A 127 -5.88 32.14 -14.65
CA ILE A 127 -4.70 33.02 -14.50
C ILE A 127 -4.46 33.85 -15.79
N PRO A 128 -4.24 35.18 -15.68
CA PRO A 128 -3.77 36.02 -16.79
C PRO A 128 -2.41 35.57 -17.34
N SER A 129 -2.13 35.82 -18.63
CA SER A 129 -0.94 35.31 -19.31
C SER A 129 0.40 35.76 -18.72
N GLU A 130 0.44 36.90 -18.04
CA GLU A 130 1.66 37.49 -17.47
C GLU A 130 2.14 36.76 -16.18
N ASP A 131 1.22 36.23 -15.36
CA ASP A 131 1.55 35.49 -14.13
C ASP A 131 1.71 33.98 -14.36
N THR A 132 1.50 33.52 -15.60
CA THR A 132 1.40 32.08 -15.91
C THR A 132 2.74 31.36 -15.75
N SER A 133 3.87 32.03 -15.99
CA SER A 133 5.21 31.43 -15.94
C SER A 133 5.67 31.12 -14.50
N GLU A 134 5.46 32.05 -13.57
CA GLU A 134 5.80 31.90 -12.16
C GLU A 134 4.93 30.82 -11.50
N LYS A 135 3.62 30.86 -11.75
CA LYS A 135 2.66 29.85 -11.25
C LYS A 135 2.93 28.44 -11.80
N ILE A 136 3.36 28.30 -13.06
CA ILE A 136 3.79 27.00 -13.61
C ILE A 136 5.02 26.48 -12.85
N THR A 137 5.93 27.36 -12.45
CA THR A 137 7.13 26.99 -11.68
C THR A 137 6.75 26.49 -10.29
N ASP A 138 5.85 27.21 -9.61
CA ASP A 138 5.31 26.79 -8.30
C ASP A 138 4.63 25.42 -8.36
N ILE A 139 3.82 25.19 -9.40
CA ILE A 139 3.13 23.91 -9.59
C ILE A 139 4.13 22.78 -9.86
N LYS A 140 5.19 23.03 -10.64
CA LYS A 140 6.27 22.05 -10.85
C LYS A 140 7.00 21.72 -9.55
N GLU A 141 7.25 22.71 -8.70
CA GLU A 141 7.88 22.47 -7.41
C GLU A 141 6.96 21.66 -6.48
N GLN A 142 5.68 22.02 -6.39
CA GLN A 142 4.67 21.27 -5.64
C GLN A 142 4.56 19.82 -6.14
N LEU A 143 4.53 19.61 -7.46
CA LEU A 143 4.54 18.28 -8.08
C LEU A 143 5.77 17.47 -7.67
N SER A 144 6.95 18.08 -7.66
CA SER A 144 8.19 17.43 -7.25
C SER A 144 8.16 17.03 -5.78
N GLN A 145 7.67 17.90 -4.90
CA GLN A 145 7.53 17.61 -3.47
C GLN A 145 6.51 16.50 -3.21
N ILE A 146 5.38 16.52 -3.91
CA ILE A 146 4.35 15.49 -3.86
C ILE A 146 4.94 14.13 -4.26
N SER A 147 5.63 14.07 -5.39
CA SER A 147 6.23 12.83 -5.90
C SER A 147 7.24 12.25 -4.90
N LYS A 148 8.12 13.08 -4.31
CA LYS A 148 9.06 12.66 -3.27
C LYS A 148 8.36 12.11 -2.03
N LYS A 149 7.25 12.73 -1.59
CA LYS A 149 6.46 12.25 -0.44
C LYS A 149 5.77 10.92 -0.74
N GLN A 150 5.22 10.76 -1.94
CA GLN A 150 4.58 9.52 -2.38
C GLN A 150 5.58 8.36 -2.41
N GLU A 151 6.79 8.56 -2.98
CA GLU A 151 7.78 7.49 -3.05
C GLU A 151 8.25 7.06 -1.65
N LYS A 152 8.54 8.02 -0.76
CA LYS A 152 8.90 7.70 0.64
C LYS A 152 7.82 6.91 1.37
N ARG A 153 6.55 7.27 1.16
CA ARG A 153 5.41 6.54 1.76
C ARG A 153 5.30 5.14 1.17
N LYS A 154 5.43 4.99 -0.14
CA LYS A 154 5.45 3.68 -0.81
C LYS A 154 6.56 2.79 -0.27
N GLU A 155 7.79 3.30 -0.15
CA GLU A 155 8.93 2.57 0.42
C GLU A 155 8.63 2.10 1.86
N MET A 156 8.07 2.98 2.70
CA MET A 156 7.72 2.66 4.08
C MET A 156 6.66 1.54 4.18
N VAL A 157 5.61 1.63 3.36
CA VAL A 157 4.53 0.65 3.33
C VAL A 157 5.02 -0.70 2.81
N MET A 158 5.78 -0.69 1.70
CA MET A 158 6.39 -1.90 1.15
C MET A 158 7.31 -2.57 2.16
N LYS A 159 8.16 -1.78 2.85
CA LYS A 159 9.03 -2.29 3.90
C LYS A 159 8.23 -2.94 5.03
N THR A 160 7.19 -2.27 5.54
CA THR A 160 6.36 -2.79 6.63
C THR A 160 5.71 -4.12 6.25
N PHE A 161 5.20 -4.21 5.02
CA PHE A 161 4.61 -5.43 4.50
C PHE A 161 5.62 -6.57 4.37
N THR A 162 6.77 -6.29 3.76
CA THR A 162 7.84 -7.28 3.59
C THR A 162 8.38 -7.75 4.94
N ASP A 163 8.57 -6.84 5.90
CA ASP A 163 8.99 -7.18 7.26
C ASP A 163 7.97 -8.12 7.93
N PHE A 164 6.67 -7.86 7.77
CA PHE A 164 5.62 -8.75 8.26
C PHE A 164 5.63 -10.11 7.57
N GLN A 165 5.76 -10.16 6.23
CA GLN A 165 5.83 -11.42 5.49
C GLN A 165 7.02 -12.27 5.95
N GLN A 166 8.19 -11.66 6.10
CA GLN A 166 9.39 -12.34 6.59
C GLN A 166 9.21 -12.86 8.02
N MET A 167 8.67 -12.04 8.91
CA MET A 167 8.33 -12.47 10.27
C MET A 167 7.36 -13.65 10.26
N ASN A 168 6.27 -13.58 9.48
CA ASN A 168 5.29 -14.66 9.38
C ASN A 168 5.94 -15.95 8.84
N ASN A 169 6.80 -15.86 7.83
CA ASN A 169 7.49 -17.03 7.28
C ASN A 169 8.38 -17.72 8.33
N ARG A 170 9.14 -16.96 9.13
CA ARG A 170 9.94 -17.54 10.21
C ARG A 170 9.08 -18.19 11.29
N VAL A 171 7.92 -17.60 11.60
CA VAL A 171 6.94 -18.21 12.50
C VAL A 171 6.40 -19.52 11.91
N MET A 172 6.06 -19.54 10.62
CA MET A 172 5.62 -20.73 9.90
C MET A 172 6.68 -21.84 9.97
N GLU A 173 7.94 -21.53 9.68
CA GLU A 173 9.06 -22.48 9.78
C GLU A 173 9.18 -23.10 11.18
N CYS A 174 9.01 -22.29 12.24
CA CYS A 174 9.00 -22.78 13.62
C CYS A 174 7.84 -23.77 13.88
N LEU A 175 6.65 -23.48 13.35
CA LEU A 175 5.47 -24.33 13.48
C LEU A 175 5.59 -25.61 12.63
N GLU A 176 6.17 -25.53 11.44
CA GLU A 176 6.43 -26.69 10.58
C GLU A 176 7.46 -27.62 11.19
N THR A 177 8.60 -27.09 11.65
CA THR A 177 9.63 -27.87 12.37
C THR A 177 9.05 -28.61 13.57
N LEU A 178 8.08 -27.98 14.24
CA LEU A 178 7.37 -28.62 15.35
C LEU A 178 6.46 -29.76 14.86
N LEU A 179 5.73 -29.56 13.77
CA LEU A 179 4.87 -30.59 13.16
C LEU A 179 5.66 -31.79 12.63
N GLU A 180 6.87 -31.59 12.12
CA GLU A 180 7.75 -32.65 11.62
C GLU A 180 8.07 -33.71 12.69
N LYS A 181 8.04 -33.33 13.98
CA LYS A 181 8.20 -34.27 15.10
C LYS A 181 7.03 -35.25 15.24
N GLY A 182 5.92 -35.01 14.54
CA GLY A 182 4.77 -35.91 14.50
C GLY A 182 4.22 -36.21 15.89
N ASN A 183 4.16 -37.49 16.26
CA ASN A 183 3.59 -37.90 17.54
C ASN A 183 4.52 -37.68 18.75
N ASN A 184 5.79 -37.32 18.51
CA ASN A 184 6.77 -37.13 19.57
C ASN A 184 6.77 -35.70 20.14
N ILE A 185 5.82 -34.86 19.73
CA ILE A 185 5.73 -33.48 20.22
C ILE A 185 5.38 -33.50 21.70
N MET A 186 6.24 -32.89 22.51
CA MET A 186 6.02 -32.69 23.95
C MET A 186 5.74 -31.22 24.27
N ILE A 187 5.16 -30.97 25.45
CA ILE A 187 4.90 -29.60 25.94
C ILE A 187 6.17 -28.73 25.99
N GLN A 188 7.34 -29.34 26.23
CA GLN A 188 8.61 -28.62 26.25
C GLN A 188 9.01 -28.10 24.86
N ASP A 189 8.66 -28.83 23.79
CA ASP A 189 8.89 -28.36 22.42
C ASP A 189 8.01 -27.15 22.10
N ILE A 190 6.75 -27.16 22.57
CA ILE A 190 5.83 -26.02 22.42
C ILE A 190 6.41 -24.78 23.10
N LYS A 191 6.88 -24.92 24.34
CA LYS A 191 7.48 -23.79 25.07
C LYS A 191 8.69 -23.21 24.34
N LYS A 192 9.58 -24.06 23.80
CA LYS A 192 10.73 -23.61 23.02
C LYS A 192 10.33 -22.85 21.76
N VAL A 193 9.31 -23.35 21.04
CA VAL A 193 8.78 -22.69 19.84
C VAL A 193 8.13 -21.35 20.17
N ILE A 194 7.36 -21.28 21.27
CA ILE A 194 6.79 -20.03 21.78
C ILE A 194 7.90 -19.01 22.06
N ASP A 195 8.97 -19.42 22.76
CA ASP A 195 10.10 -18.55 23.07
C ASP A 195 10.84 -18.09 21.81
N GLN A 196 10.94 -18.95 20.78
CA GLN A 196 11.55 -18.61 19.50
C GLN A 196 10.68 -17.63 18.71
N ILE A 197 9.38 -17.88 18.59
CA ILE A 197 8.44 -16.98 17.92
C ILE A 197 8.42 -15.61 18.61
N ASN A 198 8.46 -15.57 19.94
CA ASN A 198 8.55 -14.31 20.68
C ASN A 198 9.81 -13.50 20.33
N LYS A 199 10.91 -14.14 19.94
CA LYS A 199 12.13 -13.44 19.48
C LYS A 199 12.02 -12.94 18.04
N GLU A 200 11.18 -13.56 17.22
CA GLU A 200 10.96 -13.10 15.84
C GLU A 200 9.96 -11.93 15.77
N ILE A 201 9.02 -11.86 16.71
CA ILE A 201 8.00 -10.81 16.76
C ILE A 201 8.52 -9.50 17.40
N ASN A 202 9.46 -9.61 18.34
CA ASN A 202 10.06 -8.49 19.10
C ASN A 202 11.38 -8.05 18.49
#